data_AF-A0A379S3F7-F1
#
_entry.id   AF-A0A379S3F7-F1
#
_cell.length_a   1.000
_cell.length_b   1.000
_cell.length_c   1.000
_cell.angle_alpha   90.00
_cell.angle_beta   90.00
_cell.angle_gamma   90.00
#
_symmetry.space_group_name_H-M   'P 1'
#
loop_
_entity.id
_entity.type
_entity.pdbx_description
1 polymer ?
#
loop_
_entity_poly.entity_id
_entity_poly.type
_entity_poly.pdbx_seq_one_letter_code
_entity_poly.pdbx_strand_id
1 'polypeptide(L)'
;MPGMYHGEDYDVAGFCVGVVEKSEIIDGSRVAEGDVLIALGSSGPHSNGYSLVRKIIDVSGCDPQTTQLEGKPLADHLLEPTRIYVKSVLELIENIDVHAIAHLTGGGFWENIPRVLPENTQAIINESSWQWPAIFTWLQTAGNVSRHEMYRTFNCGVGMVIALSAPEADKALALLNEKGENAWQIGIIQSL
;
A
#
# COMPACT_ATOMS: atom_id res chain seq x y z
N MET A 1 13.06 -11.16 -27.91
CA MET A 1 14.52 -11.35 -27.74
C MET A 1 14.78 -12.84 -27.44
N PRO A 2 14.90 -13.70 -28.48
CA PRO A 2 14.87 -15.17 -28.32
C PRO A 2 16.08 -15.77 -27.58
N GLY A 3 17.18 -15.02 -27.43
CA GLY A 3 18.32 -15.42 -26.59
C GLY A 3 18.25 -14.92 -25.14
N MET A 4 17.20 -14.19 -24.75
CA MET A 4 17.03 -13.59 -23.41
C MET A 4 15.77 -14.08 -22.69
N TYR A 5 14.66 -14.28 -23.41
CA TYR A 5 13.42 -14.82 -22.87
C TYR A 5 13.28 -16.30 -23.24
N HIS A 6 12.80 -17.11 -22.30
CA HIS A 6 12.58 -18.54 -22.50
C HIS A 6 11.10 -18.82 -22.77
N GLY A 7 10.81 -19.70 -23.75
CA GLY A 7 9.45 -20.14 -24.02
C GLY A 7 8.47 -18.99 -24.29
N GLU A 8 7.48 -18.84 -23.41
CA GLU A 8 6.39 -17.86 -23.50
C GLU A 8 6.63 -16.62 -22.61
N ASP A 9 7.81 -16.50 -22.00
CA ASP A 9 8.15 -15.36 -21.15
C ASP A 9 8.09 -14.04 -21.95
N TYR A 10 7.44 -13.04 -21.37
CA TYR A 10 7.41 -11.68 -21.87
C TYR A 10 7.60 -10.68 -20.74
N ASP A 11 8.09 -9.50 -21.06
CA ASP A 11 8.28 -8.39 -20.12
C ASP A 11 7.69 -7.11 -20.70
N VAL A 12 7.14 -6.27 -19.83
CA VAL A 12 6.43 -5.04 -20.21
C VAL A 12 6.94 -3.89 -19.35
N ALA A 13 7.47 -2.86 -20.01
CA ALA A 13 7.85 -1.62 -19.36
C ALA A 13 6.77 -0.55 -19.56
N GLY A 14 6.33 0.07 -18.47
CA GLY A 14 5.42 1.23 -18.48
C GLY A 14 6.18 2.55 -18.37
N PHE A 15 5.67 3.59 -19.01
CA PHE A 15 6.19 4.96 -18.91
C PHE A 15 5.03 5.94 -18.70
N CYS A 16 5.19 6.90 -17.79
CA CYS A 16 4.20 7.91 -17.46
C CYS A 16 4.86 9.28 -17.28
N VAL A 17 4.16 10.35 -17.67
CA VAL A 17 4.54 11.74 -17.42
C VAL A 17 3.38 12.44 -16.72
N GLY A 18 3.64 13.01 -15.55
CA GLY A 18 2.71 13.88 -14.82
C GLY A 18 3.15 15.34 -14.88
N VAL A 19 2.23 16.24 -14.54
CA VAL A 19 2.48 17.68 -14.41
C VAL A 19 2.06 18.11 -13.01
N VAL A 20 2.83 19.01 -12.41
CA VAL A 20 2.55 19.58 -11.08
C VAL A 20 2.95 21.05 -11.11
N GLU A 21 2.19 21.91 -10.43
CA GLU A 21 2.58 23.29 -10.22
C GLU A 21 3.80 23.35 -9.29
N LYS A 22 4.80 24.18 -9.60
CA LYS A 22 6.08 24.12 -8.89
C LYS A 22 5.94 24.41 -7.39
N SER A 23 5.04 25.32 -7.04
CA SER A 23 4.76 25.70 -5.65
C SER A 23 3.91 24.68 -4.89
N GLU A 24 3.31 23.70 -5.58
CA GLU A 24 2.39 22.71 -5.00
C GLU A 24 3.02 21.31 -4.95
N ILE A 25 4.34 21.21 -5.15
CA ILE A 25 5.07 19.95 -4.99
C ILE A 25 4.98 19.52 -3.52
N ILE A 26 4.39 18.35 -3.29
CA ILE A 26 4.38 17.68 -1.99
C ILE A 26 5.74 16.98 -1.81
N ASP A 27 6.60 17.57 -0.98
CA ASP A 27 7.96 17.07 -0.71
C ASP A 27 8.14 16.47 0.70
N GLY A 28 7.07 16.42 1.50
CA GLY A 28 7.08 15.91 2.87
C GLY A 28 7.59 16.90 3.92
N SER A 29 8.09 18.08 3.52
CA SER A 29 8.65 19.07 4.47
C SER A 29 7.62 19.69 5.40
N ARG A 30 6.34 19.60 5.05
CA ARG A 30 5.21 20.13 5.83
C ARG A 30 4.72 19.17 6.91
N VAL A 31 5.21 17.93 6.91
CA VAL A 31 4.83 16.94 7.93
C VAL A 31 5.27 17.44 9.31
N ALA A 32 4.37 17.38 10.27
CA ALA A 32 4.59 17.85 11.63
C ALA A 32 4.05 16.86 12.68
N GLU A 33 4.54 16.99 13.92
CA GLU A 33 4.00 16.28 15.07
C GLU A 33 2.48 16.52 15.19
N GLY A 34 1.74 15.44 15.38
CA GLY A 34 0.28 15.48 15.48
C GLY A 34 -0.46 15.35 14.15
N ASP A 35 0.24 15.34 13.01
CA ASP A 35 -0.39 14.99 11.73
C ASP A 35 -0.98 13.59 11.81
N VAL A 36 -2.19 13.44 11.28
CA VAL A 36 -2.83 12.14 11.17
C VAL A 36 -2.35 11.41 9.93
N LEU A 37 -2.34 10.09 10.01
CA LEU A 37 -2.09 9.23 8.86
C LEU A 37 -3.41 8.59 8.43
N ILE A 38 -3.81 8.84 7.19
CA ILE A 38 -4.95 8.18 6.53
C ILE A 38 -4.42 7.09 5.61
N ALA A 39 -4.91 5.87 5.75
CA ALA A 39 -4.64 4.78 4.83
C ALA A 39 -5.73 4.65 3.76
N LEU A 40 -5.33 4.24 2.56
CA LEU A 40 -6.24 3.76 1.51
C LEU A 40 -6.04 2.26 1.33
N GLY A 41 -7.14 1.51 1.35
CA GLY A 41 -7.13 0.07 1.20
C GLY A 41 -6.51 -0.41 -0.12
N SER A 42 -5.68 -1.45 -0.05
CA SER A 42 -5.21 -2.18 -1.24
C SER A 42 -6.27 -3.16 -1.72
N SER A 43 -6.22 -3.54 -3.00
CA SER A 43 -7.02 -4.63 -3.56
C SER A 43 -6.47 -6.02 -3.21
N GLY A 44 -5.21 -6.10 -2.76
CA GLY A 44 -4.50 -7.34 -2.48
C GLY A 44 -2.99 -7.08 -2.44
N PRO A 45 -2.14 -8.07 -2.79
CA PRO A 45 -0.68 -7.91 -2.82
C PRO A 45 -0.16 -6.87 -3.82
N HIS A 46 -1.02 -6.34 -4.70
CA HIS A 46 -0.69 -5.42 -5.79
C HIS A 46 0.37 -6.04 -6.71
N SER A 47 1.52 -5.39 -6.91
CA SER A 47 2.58 -5.80 -7.82
C SER A 47 3.91 -6.14 -7.12
N ASN A 48 3.92 -6.28 -5.79
CA ASN A 48 5.13 -6.50 -5.00
C ASN A 48 5.05 -7.78 -4.15
N GLY A 49 6.21 -8.33 -3.76
CA GLY A 49 6.28 -9.53 -2.92
C GLY A 49 6.05 -10.87 -3.62
N TYR A 50 5.86 -10.90 -4.94
CA TYR A 50 5.55 -12.14 -5.69
C TYR A 50 6.66 -13.19 -5.69
N SER A 51 7.91 -12.80 -5.46
CA SER A 51 8.99 -13.78 -5.21
C SER A 51 8.76 -14.57 -3.92
N LEU A 52 8.30 -13.92 -2.84
CA LEU A 52 7.94 -14.59 -1.60
C LEU A 52 6.64 -15.39 -1.75
N VAL A 53 5.63 -14.84 -2.44
CA VAL A 53 4.38 -15.58 -2.76
C VAL A 53 4.69 -16.90 -3.45
N ARG A 54 5.49 -16.88 -4.53
CA ARG A 54 5.88 -18.10 -5.25
C ARG A 54 6.61 -19.08 -4.34
N LYS A 55 7.49 -18.58 -3.47
CA LYS A 55 8.20 -19.45 -2.52
C LYS A 55 7.26 -20.08 -1.49
N ILE A 56 6.26 -19.34 -1.00
CA ILE A 56 5.24 -19.83 -0.07
C ILE A 56 4.37 -20.91 -0.73
N ILE A 57 3.98 -20.72 -1.98
CA ILE A 57 3.24 -21.72 -2.76
C ILE A 57 4.08 -23.00 -2.92
N ASP A 58 5.36 -22.86 -3.28
CA ASP A 58 6.29 -23.98 -3.43
C ASP A 58 6.45 -24.80 -2.13
N VAL A 59 6.70 -24.14 -0.99
CA VAL A 59 6.90 -24.85 0.29
C VAL A 59 5.62 -25.38 0.91
N SER A 60 4.47 -24.75 0.63
CA SER A 60 3.17 -25.24 1.11
C SER A 60 2.63 -26.39 0.24
N GLY A 61 3.15 -26.56 -0.97
CA GLY A 61 2.70 -27.56 -1.94
C GLY A 61 1.26 -27.33 -2.42
N CYS A 62 0.71 -26.12 -2.23
CA CYS A 62 -0.65 -25.82 -2.66
C CYS A 62 -0.69 -25.53 -4.17
N ASP A 63 -1.82 -25.85 -4.80
CA ASP A 63 -2.15 -25.30 -6.12
C ASP A 63 -3.10 -24.11 -5.95
N PRO A 64 -2.69 -22.88 -6.34
CA PRO A 64 -3.50 -21.68 -6.12
C PRO A 64 -4.80 -21.66 -6.93
N GLN A 65 -4.91 -22.44 -8.01
CA GLN A 65 -6.14 -22.50 -8.82
C GLN A 65 -7.24 -23.30 -8.12
N THR A 66 -6.87 -24.30 -7.32
CA THR A 66 -7.82 -25.22 -6.65
C THR A 66 -7.97 -24.91 -5.17
N THR A 67 -6.98 -24.28 -4.55
CA THR A 67 -7.03 -23.82 -3.15
C THR A 67 -8.07 -22.70 -3.00
N GLN A 68 -9.01 -22.85 -2.06
CA GLN A 68 -10.06 -21.87 -1.80
C GLN A 68 -9.70 -20.96 -0.62
N LEU A 69 -9.98 -19.67 -0.75
CA LEU A 69 -9.88 -18.67 0.30
C LEU A 69 -11.11 -17.76 0.21
N GLU A 70 -11.92 -17.73 1.28
CA GLU A 70 -13.15 -16.93 1.36
C GLU A 70 -14.11 -17.12 0.17
N GLY A 71 -14.25 -18.35 -0.31
CA GLY A 71 -15.16 -18.71 -1.40
C GLY A 71 -14.68 -18.34 -2.81
N LYS A 72 -13.42 -17.95 -2.98
CA LYS A 72 -12.76 -17.76 -4.27
C LYS A 72 -11.44 -18.56 -4.35
N PRO A 73 -11.00 -18.95 -5.55
CA PRO A 73 -9.64 -19.47 -5.75
C PRO A 73 -8.57 -18.53 -5.18
N LEU A 74 -7.54 -19.08 -4.57
CA LEU A 74 -6.38 -18.32 -4.08
C LEU A 74 -5.71 -17.52 -5.22
N ALA A 75 -5.69 -18.08 -6.42
CA ALA A 75 -5.20 -17.41 -7.62
C ALA A 75 -5.90 -16.08 -7.88
N ASP A 76 -7.22 -15.98 -7.63
CA ASP A 76 -7.97 -14.75 -7.85
C ASP A 76 -7.54 -13.65 -6.87
N HIS A 77 -7.29 -14.00 -5.60
CA HIS A 77 -6.75 -13.05 -4.61
C HIS A 77 -5.33 -12.60 -4.96
N LEU A 78 -4.53 -13.49 -5.55
CA LEU A 78 -3.16 -13.21 -5.94
C LEU A 78 -3.06 -12.42 -7.26
N LEU A 79 -4.04 -12.52 -8.15
CA LEU A 79 -4.03 -11.85 -9.45
C LEU A 79 -4.94 -10.62 -9.51
N GLU A 80 -5.58 -10.27 -8.39
CA GLU A 80 -6.39 -9.06 -8.27
C GLU A 80 -5.54 -7.83 -8.69
N PRO A 81 -5.98 -7.04 -9.69
CA PRO A 81 -5.21 -5.92 -10.21
C PRO A 81 -4.87 -4.88 -9.15
N THR A 82 -3.72 -4.22 -9.33
CA THR A 82 -3.32 -3.11 -8.46
C THR A 82 -4.34 -1.98 -8.52
N ARG A 83 -4.77 -1.51 -7.35
CA ARG A 83 -5.71 -0.38 -7.24
C ARG A 83 -5.03 0.93 -7.67
N ILE A 84 -5.74 1.75 -8.45
CA ILE A 84 -5.25 3.05 -8.93
C ILE A 84 -5.95 4.17 -8.16
N TYR A 85 -5.19 4.94 -7.39
CA TYR A 85 -5.72 5.97 -6.47
C TYR A 85 -5.80 7.39 -7.06
N VAL A 86 -5.39 7.58 -8.32
CA VAL A 86 -5.10 8.92 -8.89
C VAL A 86 -6.26 9.91 -8.79
N LYS A 87 -7.49 9.49 -9.09
CA LYS A 87 -8.66 10.38 -9.08
C LYS A 87 -8.99 10.86 -7.67
N SER A 88 -9.00 9.94 -6.73
CA SER A 88 -9.31 10.20 -5.32
C SER A 88 -8.24 11.08 -4.67
N VAL A 89 -6.97 10.85 -5.00
CA VAL A 89 -5.84 11.62 -4.47
C VAL A 89 -5.78 13.03 -5.05
N LEU A 90 -6.00 13.21 -6.36
CA LEU A 90 -6.03 14.55 -6.97
C LEU A 90 -7.16 15.39 -6.36
N GLU A 91 -8.35 14.83 -6.22
CA GLU A 91 -9.46 15.52 -5.56
C GLU A 91 -9.13 15.89 -4.11
N LEU A 92 -8.47 14.99 -3.38
CA LEU A 92 -8.05 15.26 -2.01
C LEU A 92 -7.09 16.45 -1.95
N ILE A 93 -6.07 16.47 -2.81
CA ILE A 93 -5.06 17.55 -2.87
C ILE A 93 -5.72 18.90 -3.21
N GLU A 94 -6.74 18.92 -4.06
CA GLU A 94 -7.47 20.17 -4.39
C GLU A 94 -8.28 20.73 -3.21
N ASN A 95 -8.60 19.91 -2.20
CA ASN A 95 -9.55 20.27 -1.15
C ASN A 95 -8.97 20.25 0.28
N ILE A 96 -7.80 19.65 0.48
CA ILE A 96 -7.18 19.35 1.77
C ILE A 96 -5.70 19.66 1.68
N ASP A 97 -5.11 20.21 2.74
CA ASP A 97 -3.68 20.43 2.78
C ASP A 97 -2.93 19.11 3.06
N VAL A 98 -2.53 18.40 2.00
CA VAL A 98 -1.82 17.13 2.10
C VAL A 98 -0.32 17.37 2.32
N HIS A 99 0.22 16.87 3.42
CA HIS A 99 1.61 17.09 3.81
C HIS A 99 2.57 16.07 3.20
N ALA A 100 2.15 14.80 3.08
CA ALA A 100 2.92 13.74 2.43
C ALA A 100 2.03 12.60 1.91
N ILE A 101 2.53 11.85 0.91
CA ILE A 101 1.86 10.67 0.35
C ILE A 101 2.89 9.55 0.17
N ALA A 102 2.71 8.44 0.87
CA ALA A 102 3.51 7.22 0.72
C ALA A 102 2.71 6.15 -0.03
N HIS A 103 3.17 5.76 -1.21
CA HIS A 103 2.65 4.60 -1.94
C HIS A 103 3.38 3.33 -1.47
N LEU A 104 2.68 2.37 -0.88
CA LEU A 104 3.30 1.18 -0.30
C LEU A 104 3.58 0.14 -1.40
N THR A 105 4.85 0.01 -1.76
CA THR A 105 5.33 -0.89 -2.82
C THR A 105 6.35 -1.90 -2.25
N GLY A 106 7.45 -2.18 -2.96
CA GLY A 106 8.55 -2.98 -2.41
C GLY A 106 9.08 -2.35 -1.12
N GLY A 107 9.41 -3.18 -0.12
CA GLY A 107 9.83 -2.73 1.20
C GLY A 107 8.68 -2.35 2.16
N GLY A 108 7.43 -2.38 1.69
CA GLY A 108 6.23 -2.28 2.51
C GLY A 108 6.20 -1.01 3.38
N PHE A 109 5.79 -1.16 4.63
CA PHE A 109 5.69 -0.04 5.58
C PHE A 109 7.06 0.53 5.93
N TRP A 110 8.06 -0.33 6.11
CA TRP A 110 9.37 0.04 6.62
C TRP A 110 10.17 0.93 5.67
N GLU A 111 10.07 0.70 4.36
CA GLU A 111 10.85 1.47 3.38
C GLU A 111 10.06 2.64 2.77
N ASN A 112 8.74 2.52 2.62
CA ASN A 112 7.96 3.52 1.90
C ASN A 112 7.48 4.68 2.79
N ILE A 113 7.05 4.42 4.04
CA ILE A 113 6.55 5.48 4.92
C ILE A 113 7.67 6.47 5.30
N PRO A 114 8.84 6.02 5.81
CA PRO A 114 9.89 6.95 6.24
C PRO A 114 10.48 7.79 5.10
N ARG A 115 10.38 7.32 3.84
CA ARG A 115 10.92 8.02 2.66
C ARG A 115 10.29 9.40 2.42
N VAL A 116 9.08 9.62 2.91
CA VAL A 116 8.34 10.88 2.73
C VAL A 116 8.25 11.71 4.02
N LEU A 117 8.93 11.29 5.08
CA LEU A 117 8.96 12.00 6.36
C LEU A 117 10.25 12.85 6.46
N PRO A 118 10.19 14.01 7.11
CA PRO A 118 11.38 14.78 7.44
C PRO A 118 12.22 14.07 8.51
N GLU A 119 13.45 14.54 8.70
CA GLU A 119 14.30 14.07 9.80
C GLU A 119 13.61 14.27 11.16
N ASN A 120 14.01 13.48 12.17
CA ASN A 120 13.48 13.54 13.53
C ASN A 120 11.96 13.31 13.65
N THR A 121 11.39 12.55 12.70
CA THR A 121 9.96 12.25 12.64
C THR A 121 9.72 10.74 12.68
N GLN A 122 8.65 10.31 13.35
CA GLN A 122 8.24 8.91 13.45
C GLN A 122 6.76 8.74 13.12
N ALA A 123 6.43 7.81 12.23
CA ALA A 123 5.06 7.35 12.01
C ALA A 123 4.67 6.27 13.02
N ILE A 124 3.61 6.50 13.79
CA ILE A 124 3.04 5.56 14.74
C ILE A 124 1.80 4.93 14.11
N ILE A 125 1.93 3.66 13.72
CA ILE A 125 0.88 2.90 13.07
C ILE A 125 0.06 2.13 14.12
N ASN A 126 -1.25 2.37 14.14
CA ASN A 126 -2.17 1.60 14.96
C ASN A 126 -2.62 0.35 14.20
N GLU A 127 -1.96 -0.78 14.46
CA GLU A 127 -2.29 -2.06 13.83
C GLU A 127 -3.71 -2.58 14.14
N SER A 128 -4.35 -2.07 15.19
CA SER A 128 -5.74 -2.42 15.50
C SER A 128 -6.77 -1.66 14.66
N SER A 129 -6.33 -0.67 13.87
CA SER A 129 -7.22 0.17 13.05
C SER A 129 -7.75 -0.54 11.80
N TRP A 130 -7.17 -1.67 11.40
CA TRP A 130 -7.68 -2.48 10.30
C TRP A 130 -7.43 -3.96 10.52
N GLN A 131 -8.14 -4.77 9.74
CA GLN A 131 -7.86 -6.20 9.63
C GLN A 131 -7.17 -6.45 8.30
N TRP A 132 -6.15 -7.30 8.30
CA TRP A 132 -5.51 -7.72 7.06
C TRP A 132 -6.52 -8.44 6.16
N PRO A 133 -6.57 -8.13 4.86
CA PRO A 133 -7.24 -8.98 3.89
C PRO A 133 -6.76 -10.43 4.02
N ALA A 134 -7.68 -11.39 3.86
CA ALA A 134 -7.44 -12.79 4.17
C ALA A 134 -6.21 -13.38 3.46
N ILE A 135 -5.87 -12.87 2.28
CA ILE A 135 -4.68 -13.28 1.52
C ILE A 135 -3.38 -13.09 2.32
N PHE A 136 -3.24 -12.03 3.10
CA PHE A 136 -2.03 -11.80 3.89
C PHE A 136 -1.97 -12.73 5.10
N THR A 137 -3.11 -13.01 5.74
CA THR A 137 -3.19 -14.02 6.81
C THR A 137 -2.87 -15.42 6.28
N TRP A 138 -3.34 -15.75 5.07
CA TRP A 138 -3.01 -17.00 4.39
C TRP A 138 -1.51 -17.09 4.10
N LEU A 139 -0.92 -16.05 3.49
CA LEU A 139 0.51 -15.99 3.18
C LEU A 139 1.37 -16.11 4.44
N GLN A 140 1.00 -15.40 5.50
CA GLN A 140 1.68 -15.45 6.78
C GLN A 140 1.69 -16.87 7.35
N THR A 141 0.53 -17.52 7.37
CA THR A 141 0.34 -18.85 7.95
C THR A 141 1.05 -19.91 7.12
N ALA A 142 0.84 -19.92 5.80
CA ALA A 142 1.41 -20.91 4.89
C ALA A 142 2.94 -20.80 4.80
N GLY A 143 3.48 -19.58 4.88
CA GLY A 143 4.93 -19.33 4.86
C GLY A 143 5.60 -19.33 6.22
N ASN A 144 4.84 -19.41 7.32
CA ASN A 144 5.32 -19.14 8.67
C ASN A 144 6.15 -17.85 8.76
N VAL A 145 5.66 -16.79 8.10
CA VAL A 145 6.38 -15.51 7.97
C VAL A 145 6.16 -14.67 9.22
N SER A 146 7.23 -14.09 9.76
CA SER A 146 7.12 -13.20 10.91
C SER A 146 6.29 -11.95 10.55
N ARG A 147 5.59 -11.37 11.53
CA ARG A 147 4.80 -10.14 11.31
C ARG A 147 5.65 -8.98 10.79
N HIS A 148 6.89 -8.87 11.26
CA HIS A 148 7.86 -7.88 10.77
C HIS A 148 8.15 -8.05 9.27
N GLU A 149 8.43 -9.28 8.84
CA GLU A 149 8.71 -9.57 7.43
C GLU A 149 7.47 -9.44 6.54
N MET A 150 6.28 -9.69 7.08
CA MET A 150 5.02 -9.38 6.38
C MET A 150 4.92 -7.90 6.03
N TYR A 151 5.15 -7.00 7.01
CA TYR A 151 5.14 -5.55 6.76
C TYR A 151 6.32 -5.03 5.94
N ARG A 152 7.40 -5.82 5.81
CA ARG A 152 8.53 -5.51 4.93
C ARG A 152 8.27 -5.90 3.50
N THR A 153 7.60 -7.01 3.28
CA THR A 153 7.42 -7.56 1.93
C THR A 153 6.12 -7.10 1.31
N PHE A 154 5.06 -6.98 2.11
CA PHE A 154 3.70 -6.74 1.67
C PHE A 154 3.15 -5.44 2.22
N ASN A 155 2.12 -4.95 1.53
CA ASN A 155 1.34 -3.79 1.90
C ASN A 155 0.27 -4.08 2.98
N CYS A 156 0.06 -5.37 3.31
CA CYS A 156 -0.83 -5.87 4.37
C CYS A 156 -2.25 -5.25 4.38
N GLY A 157 -2.79 -4.87 3.22
CA GLY A 157 -4.11 -4.27 3.10
C GLY A 157 -4.12 -2.76 2.89
N VAL A 158 -2.96 -2.09 2.93
CA VAL A 158 -2.83 -0.63 2.79
C VAL A 158 -2.03 -0.32 1.55
N GLY A 159 -2.65 0.20 0.50
CA GLY A 159 -1.91 0.56 -0.72
C GLY A 159 -1.23 1.91 -0.63
N MET A 160 -1.79 2.85 0.12
CA MET A 160 -1.28 4.21 0.23
C MET A 160 -1.52 4.78 1.63
N VAL A 161 -0.61 5.61 2.11
CA VAL A 161 -0.72 6.37 3.37
C VAL A 161 -0.54 7.85 3.07
N ILE A 162 -1.40 8.68 3.64
CA ILE A 162 -1.45 10.13 3.42
C ILE A 162 -1.32 10.82 4.78
N ALA A 163 -0.37 11.76 4.90
CA ALA A 163 -0.22 12.61 6.08
C ALA A 163 -0.89 13.96 5.84
N LEU A 164 -1.66 14.43 6.82
CA LEU A 164 -2.31 15.74 6.82
C LEU A 164 -2.60 16.18 8.26
N SER A 165 -2.97 17.45 8.43
CA SER A 165 -3.31 18.01 9.74
C SER A 165 -4.55 17.33 10.36
N ALA A 166 -4.52 17.12 11.68
CA ALA A 166 -5.63 16.49 12.40
C ALA A 166 -7.01 17.16 12.21
N PRO A 167 -7.15 18.51 12.14
CA PRO A 167 -8.44 19.16 11.91
C PRO A 167 -9.08 18.84 10.55
N GLU A 168 -8.29 18.41 9.56
CA GLU A 168 -8.78 18.06 8.23
C GLU A 168 -9.12 16.57 8.06
N ALA A 169 -8.82 15.74 9.07
CA ALA A 169 -8.98 14.29 9.04
C ALA A 169 -10.38 13.82 8.60
N ASP A 170 -11.42 14.34 9.26
CA ASP A 170 -12.81 13.92 8.99
C ASP A 170 -13.25 14.30 7.56
N LYS A 171 -12.86 15.49 7.10
CA LYS A 171 -13.17 15.97 5.74
C LYS A 171 -12.46 15.12 4.69
N ALA A 172 -11.18 14.79 4.91
CA ALA A 172 -10.40 13.93 4.05
C ALA A 172 -11.00 12.52 3.95
N LEU A 173 -11.35 11.91 5.09
CA LEU A 173 -12.00 10.60 5.14
C LEU A 173 -13.34 10.58 4.41
N ALA A 174 -14.17 11.61 4.61
CA ALA A 174 -15.45 11.72 3.91
C ALA A 174 -15.26 11.78 2.38
N LEU A 175 -14.36 12.66 1.91
CA LEU A 175 -14.07 12.83 0.49
C LEU A 175 -13.55 11.53 -0.16
N LEU A 176 -12.59 10.86 0.49
CA LEU A 176 -12.01 9.62 -0.04
C LEU A 176 -13.04 8.49 -0.10
N ASN A 177 -13.83 8.31 0.96
CA ASN A 177 -14.85 7.26 1.00
C ASN A 177 -16.02 7.55 0.04
N GLU A 178 -16.40 8.82 -0.18
CA GLU A 178 -17.39 9.20 -1.20
C GLU A 178 -16.91 8.87 -2.62
N LYS A 179 -15.59 8.93 -2.88
CA LYS A 179 -14.98 8.50 -4.15
C LYS A 179 -14.82 6.98 -4.26
N GLY A 180 -15.30 6.22 -3.28
CA GLY A 180 -15.29 4.75 -3.28
C GLY A 180 -13.97 4.13 -2.79
N GLU A 181 -13.11 4.90 -2.14
CA GLU A 181 -11.98 4.35 -1.39
C GLU A 181 -12.45 3.67 -0.10
N ASN A 182 -11.64 2.71 0.37
CA ASN A 182 -11.72 2.25 1.76
C ASN A 182 -10.66 3.03 2.53
N ALA A 183 -11.05 4.16 3.12
CA ALA A 183 -10.15 5.07 3.80
C ALA A 183 -10.42 5.13 5.31
N TRP A 184 -9.36 5.05 6.12
CA TRP A 184 -9.44 5.13 7.58
C TRP A 184 -8.19 5.79 8.16
N GLN A 185 -8.30 6.31 9.38
CA GLN A 185 -7.13 6.79 10.11
C GLN A 185 -6.32 5.59 10.62
N ILE A 186 -5.12 5.41 10.07
CA ILE A 186 -4.22 4.30 10.41
C ILE A 186 -3.25 4.65 11.54
N GLY A 187 -3.00 5.94 11.77
CA GLY A 187 -1.96 6.35 12.71
C GLY A 187 -1.82 7.85 12.88
N ILE A 188 -0.67 8.23 13.44
CA ILE A 188 -0.28 9.62 13.69
C ILE A 188 1.23 9.79 13.55
N ILE A 189 1.68 11.01 13.30
CA ILE A 189 3.08 11.42 13.34
C ILE A 189 3.46 11.90 14.74
N GLN A 190 4.65 11.48 15.19
CA GLN A 190 5.31 11.95 16.41
C GLN A 190 6.72 12.44 16.11
N SER A 191 7.24 13.34 16.94
CA SER A 191 8.67 13.69 16.95
C SER A 191 9.48 12.54 17.58
N LEU A 192 10.70 12.31 17.06
CA LEU A 192 11.67 11.34 17.62
C LEU A 192 12.36 11.86 18.90
#